data_AF-A0A959FI52-F1
#
_entry.id   AF-A0A959FI52-F1
#
_cell.length_a   1.000
_cell.length_b   1.000
_cell.length_c   1.000
_cell.angle_alpha   90.00
_cell.angle_beta   90.00
_cell.angle_gamma   90.00
#
_symmetry.space_group_name_H-M   'P 1'
#
loop_
_entity.id
_entity.type
_entity.pdbx_description
1 polymer ?
#
loop_
_entity_poly.entity_id
_entity_poly.type
_entity_poly.pdbx_seq_one_letter_code
_entity_poly.pdbx_strand_id
1 'polypeptide(L)'
;MKKLLFPLLFLGILFISLSSCGSDAEPTSEAMTSEPVYQKPAISFVPSGRAKGRQTQMYTLTNGHGISINISNYGGIITSIKAPDKNGMPEEITLGFDSLNQYLGETPYFGALIGRYGNRIAKGKFTLDGKTYTLATNNMGNHLHGGMEGFDKVIWQASVVEKTDGVPGLRLEYSSADMEEGYPGKLDVTVIYSLNNDNELTIEYEAETDKPTVVNLTNHTYFNLTGNARRDILGHKVRINANRFLPVD
;
A
#
# COMPACT_ATOMS: atom_id res chain seq x y z
N MET A 1 0.75 -26.89 60.69
CA MET A 1 0.11 -27.06 62.02
C MET A 1 0.14 -25.72 62.75
N LYS A 2 -0.92 -25.46 63.53
CA LYS A 2 -1.19 -24.32 64.43
C LYS A 2 -1.86 -23.07 63.84
N LYS A 3 -3.20 -23.11 63.97
CA LYS A 3 -4.16 -22.01 64.15
C LYS A 3 -3.77 -21.13 65.35
N LEU A 4 -4.18 -19.85 65.37
CA LEU A 4 -5.13 -19.33 66.38
C LEU A 4 -5.57 -17.88 66.09
N LEU A 5 -6.90 -17.70 65.98
CA LEU A 5 -7.62 -16.45 66.29
C LEU A 5 -7.53 -16.16 67.80
N PHE A 6 -7.65 -14.89 68.21
CA PHE A 6 -8.67 -14.43 69.18
C PHE A 6 -8.80 -12.89 69.15
N PRO A 7 -10.00 -12.32 69.39
CA PRO A 7 -10.33 -10.91 69.24
C PRO A 7 -10.31 -10.13 70.57
N LEU A 8 -10.28 -8.80 70.53
CA LEU A 8 -10.70 -7.98 71.67
C LEU A 8 -11.42 -6.70 71.21
N LEU A 9 -12.69 -6.63 71.61
CA LEU A 9 -13.53 -5.43 71.74
C LEU A 9 -12.88 -4.46 72.74
N PHE A 10 -12.92 -3.15 72.46
CA PHE A 10 -13.14 -2.15 73.50
C PHE A 10 -14.04 -1.01 73.01
N LEU A 11 -14.83 -0.54 73.96
CA LEU A 11 -16.08 0.20 73.87
C LEU A 11 -15.83 1.71 74.04
N GLY A 12 -16.52 2.53 73.22
CA GLY A 12 -17.08 3.82 73.61
C GLY A 12 -16.18 5.06 73.59
N ILE A 13 -16.57 6.08 72.84
CA ILE A 13 -17.10 7.34 73.38
C ILE A 13 -17.87 8.08 72.28
N LEU A 14 -19.06 8.51 72.68
CA LEU A 14 -20.08 9.27 71.97
C LEU A 14 -19.66 10.75 71.87
N PHE A 15 -19.66 11.33 70.67
CA PHE A 15 -19.77 12.78 70.49
C PHE A 15 -20.84 13.07 69.43
N ILE A 16 -21.90 13.73 69.89
CA ILE A 16 -22.98 14.29 69.10
C ILE A 16 -22.61 15.75 68.82
N SER A 17 -22.56 16.15 67.55
CA SER A 17 -22.66 17.55 67.15
C SER A 17 -23.47 17.68 65.86
N LEU A 18 -24.30 18.71 65.84
CA LEU A 18 -25.47 18.92 64.99
C LEU A 18 -25.14 19.27 63.53
N SER A 19 -26.00 18.74 62.67
CA SER A 19 -26.49 19.17 61.35
C SER A 19 -25.87 20.38 60.64
N SER A 20 -25.45 20.16 59.40
CA SER A 20 -25.70 21.11 58.30
C SER A 20 -26.10 20.33 57.05
N CYS A 21 -27.27 20.64 56.50
CA CYS A 21 -27.74 20.15 55.21
C CYS A 21 -26.79 20.61 54.10
N GLY A 22 -26.18 19.66 53.41
CA GLY A 22 -25.54 19.85 52.12
C GLY A 22 -26.00 18.71 51.22
N SER A 23 -26.66 19.06 50.13
CA SER A 23 -27.22 18.18 49.09
C SER A 23 -26.38 16.95 48.77
N ASP A 24 -26.97 15.76 48.90
CA ASP A 24 -26.49 14.54 48.26
C ASP A 24 -26.68 14.68 46.74
N ALA A 25 -25.65 15.18 46.06
CA ALA A 25 -25.52 15.03 44.61
C ALA A 25 -24.84 13.69 44.34
N GLU A 26 -25.59 12.75 43.75
CA GLU A 26 -25.03 11.53 43.18
C GLU A 26 -23.88 11.89 42.22
N PRO A 27 -22.75 11.14 42.22
CA PRO A 27 -21.74 11.34 41.20
C PRO A 27 -22.28 10.76 39.89
N THR A 28 -22.86 11.61 39.05
CA THR A 28 -23.10 11.29 37.65
C THR A 28 -21.74 11.10 36.98
N SER A 29 -21.33 9.84 36.88
CA SER A 29 -20.31 9.37 35.95
C SER A 29 -20.81 9.63 34.52
N GLU A 30 -20.65 10.86 34.04
CA GLU A 30 -20.62 11.10 32.60
C GLU A 30 -19.35 10.43 32.07
N ALA A 31 -19.50 9.18 31.65
CA ALA A 31 -18.54 8.56 30.76
C ALA A 31 -18.50 9.45 29.51
N MET A 32 -17.45 10.27 29.40
CA MET A 32 -17.05 10.85 28.13
C MET A 32 -16.74 9.70 27.18
N THR A 33 -17.73 9.27 26.42
CA THR A 33 -17.51 8.53 25.19
C THR A 33 -16.87 9.53 24.24
N SER A 34 -15.54 9.64 24.27
CA SER A 34 -14.83 10.27 23.18
C SER A 34 -15.18 9.47 21.93
N GLU A 35 -15.95 10.07 21.02
CA GLU A 35 -16.01 9.67 19.63
C GLU A 35 -14.58 9.30 19.19
N PRO A 36 -14.35 8.13 18.56
CA PRO A 36 -13.02 7.81 18.07
C PRO A 36 -12.58 8.96 17.17
N VAL A 37 -11.48 9.61 17.55
CA VAL A 37 -10.85 10.65 16.72
C VAL A 37 -10.29 9.95 15.50
N TYR A 38 -11.10 9.80 14.46
CA TYR A 38 -10.67 9.23 13.19
C TYR A 38 -9.54 10.11 12.66
N GLN A 39 -8.33 9.56 12.59
CA GLN A 39 -7.20 10.27 12.01
C GLN A 39 -7.53 10.59 10.54
N LYS A 40 -7.25 11.82 10.11
CA LYS A 40 -7.39 12.18 8.70
C LYS A 40 -6.39 11.37 7.87
N PRO A 41 -6.71 11.04 6.60
CA PRO A 41 -5.73 10.45 5.71
C PRO A 41 -4.45 11.28 5.66
N ALA A 42 -3.31 10.61 5.68
CA ALA A 42 -2.01 11.25 5.77
C ALA A 42 -0.93 10.48 5.02
N ILE A 43 0.06 11.21 4.50
CA ILE A 43 1.25 10.66 3.86
C ILE A 43 2.48 11.16 4.61
N SER A 44 3.33 10.22 5.01
CA SER A 44 4.67 10.50 5.54
C SER A 44 5.72 9.76 4.73
N PHE A 45 7.00 10.12 4.84
CA PHE A 45 8.06 9.39 4.15
C PHE A 45 9.40 9.46 4.89
N VAL A 46 10.23 8.45 4.63
CA VAL A 46 11.61 8.36 5.14
C VAL A 46 12.56 7.89 4.03
N PRO A 47 13.87 8.20 4.12
CA PRO A 47 14.86 7.59 3.23
C PRO A 47 14.87 6.05 3.34
N SER A 48 14.96 5.33 2.23
CA SER A 48 14.85 3.85 2.19
C SER A 48 16.05 3.11 1.57
N GLY A 49 17.17 3.81 1.38
CA GLY A 49 18.39 3.26 0.79
C GLY A 49 18.72 3.86 -0.57
N ARG A 50 19.69 3.27 -1.29
CA ARG A 50 20.16 3.80 -2.58
C ARG A 50 19.98 2.76 -3.68
N ALA A 51 19.53 3.22 -4.85
CA ALA A 51 19.44 2.44 -6.08
C ALA A 51 20.04 3.28 -7.22
N LYS A 52 20.76 2.67 -8.16
CA LYS A 52 21.39 3.37 -9.30
C LYS A 52 22.13 4.67 -8.90
N GLY A 53 22.82 4.65 -7.75
CA GLY A 53 23.56 5.81 -7.22
C GLY A 53 22.71 6.97 -6.68
N ARG A 54 21.39 6.83 -6.59
CA ARG A 54 20.44 7.85 -6.09
C ARG A 54 19.76 7.36 -4.81
N GLN A 55 19.41 8.30 -3.93
CA GLN A 55 18.62 8.02 -2.74
C GLN A 55 17.17 7.70 -3.12
N THR A 56 16.60 6.70 -2.46
CA THR A 56 15.18 6.32 -2.56
C THR A 56 14.45 6.66 -1.26
N GLN A 57 13.13 6.71 -1.34
CA GLN A 57 12.23 7.02 -0.24
C GLN A 57 11.13 5.95 -0.12
N MET A 58 10.74 5.68 1.12
CA MET A 58 9.55 4.90 1.46
C MET A 58 8.48 5.86 1.96
N TYR A 59 7.32 5.82 1.34
CA TYR A 59 6.14 6.60 1.70
C TYR A 59 5.17 5.71 2.45
N THR A 60 4.53 6.24 3.49
CA THR A 60 3.48 5.56 4.24
C THR A 60 2.20 6.36 4.13
N LEU A 61 1.19 5.78 3.48
CA LEU A 61 -0.19 6.26 3.44
C LEU A 61 -0.94 5.63 4.62
N THR A 62 -1.75 6.42 5.31
CA THR A 62 -2.60 5.98 6.42
C THR A 62 -3.98 6.60 6.32
N ASN A 63 -4.98 5.95 6.89
CA ASN A 63 -6.33 6.52 7.06
C ASN A 63 -6.85 6.35 8.49
N GLY A 64 -8.04 6.89 8.76
CA GLY A 64 -8.67 6.86 10.08
C GLY A 64 -9.15 5.48 10.53
N HIS A 65 -9.16 4.49 9.65
CA HIS A 65 -9.69 3.14 9.89
C HIS A 65 -8.60 2.09 10.10
N GLY A 66 -7.34 2.51 10.25
CA GLY A 66 -6.24 1.61 10.57
C GLY A 66 -5.64 0.88 9.36
N ILE A 67 -5.95 1.32 8.13
CA ILE A 67 -5.20 0.87 6.95
C ILE A 67 -3.89 1.65 6.88
N SER A 68 -2.79 0.93 6.61
CA SER A 68 -1.48 1.50 6.35
C SER A 68 -0.84 0.87 5.13
N ILE A 69 -0.31 1.69 4.23
CA ILE A 69 0.25 1.25 2.95
C ILE A 69 1.63 1.86 2.79
N ASN A 70 2.64 1.01 2.57
CA ASN A 70 3.99 1.46 2.27
C ASN A 70 4.28 1.38 0.77
N ILE A 71 4.82 2.46 0.22
CA ILE A 71 5.12 2.60 -1.21
C ILE A 71 6.54 3.14 -1.38
N SER A 72 7.39 2.42 -2.11
CA SER A 72 8.71 2.92 -2.49
C SER A 72 8.63 3.72 -3.78
N ASN A 73 9.38 4.83 -3.88
CA ASN A 73 9.56 5.50 -5.17
C ASN A 73 10.51 4.74 -6.12
N TYR A 74 11.19 3.70 -5.64
CA TYR A 74 11.79 2.71 -6.53
C TYR A 74 10.70 1.78 -7.04
N GLY A 75 10.54 1.71 -8.36
CA GLY A 75 9.53 0.90 -9.04
C GLY A 75 8.07 1.28 -8.75
N GLY A 76 7.82 2.34 -7.97
CA GLY A 76 6.49 2.66 -7.45
C GLY A 76 5.89 1.51 -6.65
N ILE A 77 6.73 0.73 -5.96
CA ILE A 77 6.38 -0.58 -5.40
C ILE A 77 5.54 -0.42 -4.15
N ILE A 78 4.37 -1.06 -4.10
CA ILE A 78 3.67 -1.31 -2.84
C ILE A 78 4.41 -2.43 -2.10
N THR A 79 5.06 -2.09 -0.98
CA THR A 79 5.83 -3.05 -0.19
C THR A 79 5.04 -3.67 0.96
N SER A 80 3.96 -3.02 1.38
CA SER A 80 3.12 -3.47 2.49
C SER A 80 1.73 -2.86 2.38
N ILE A 81 0.70 -3.66 2.65
CA ILE A 81 -0.65 -3.19 2.96
C ILE A 81 -1.06 -3.91 4.25
N LYS A 82 -1.21 -3.13 5.32
CA LYS A 82 -1.78 -3.60 6.57
C LYS A 82 -3.23 -3.18 6.66
N ALA A 83 -4.11 -4.15 6.88
CA ALA A 83 -5.55 -3.92 7.00
C ALA A 83 -6.10 -4.63 8.25
N PRO A 84 -7.05 -4.03 8.99
CA PRO A 84 -7.68 -4.68 10.14
C PRO A 84 -8.46 -5.94 9.76
N ASP A 85 -8.32 -6.98 10.57
CA ASP A 85 -9.19 -8.16 10.54
C ASP A 85 -10.56 -7.87 11.17
N LYS A 86 -11.42 -8.89 11.26
CA LYS A 86 -12.75 -8.78 11.88
C LYS A 86 -12.74 -8.39 13.37
N ASN A 87 -11.59 -8.50 14.04
CA ASN A 87 -11.39 -8.12 15.44
C ASN A 87 -10.67 -6.77 15.56
N GLY A 88 -10.40 -6.08 14.44
CA GLY A 88 -9.66 -4.82 14.41
C GLY A 88 -8.14 -4.96 14.45
N MET A 89 -7.60 -6.18 14.36
CA MET A 89 -6.15 -6.43 14.40
C MET A 89 -5.54 -6.22 13.01
N PRO A 90 -4.55 -5.32 12.84
CA PRO A 90 -3.93 -5.08 11.54
C PRO A 90 -3.05 -6.27 11.11
N GLU A 91 -3.32 -6.81 9.93
CA GLU A 91 -2.59 -7.93 9.34
C GLU A 91 -1.96 -7.52 8.00
N GLU A 92 -0.78 -8.06 7.69
CA GLU A 92 -0.13 -7.85 6.39
C GLU A 92 -0.82 -8.70 5.32
N ILE A 93 -1.44 -8.05 4.34
CA ILE A 93 -2.23 -8.72 3.30
C ILE A 93 -1.54 -8.74 1.94
N THR A 94 -0.29 -8.31 1.84
CA THR A 94 0.51 -8.38 0.61
C THR A 94 1.77 -9.22 0.74
N LEU A 95 2.27 -9.70 -0.40
CA LEU A 95 3.61 -10.29 -0.48
C LEU A 95 4.61 -9.22 -0.91
N GLY A 96 5.76 -9.21 -0.24
CA GLY A 96 6.83 -8.26 -0.49
C GLY A 96 8.10 -8.61 0.27
N PHE A 97 9.01 -7.66 0.33
CA PHE A 97 10.26 -7.77 1.07
C PHE A 97 10.40 -6.62 2.07
N ASP A 98 11.18 -6.86 3.13
CA ASP A 98 11.40 -5.88 4.20
C ASP A 98 12.43 -4.81 3.82
N SER A 99 13.19 -5.01 2.74
CA SER A 99 14.28 -4.11 2.36
C SER A 99 14.36 -3.83 0.85
N LEU A 100 14.77 -2.61 0.51
CA LEU A 100 15.03 -2.20 -0.87
C LEU A 100 16.01 -3.15 -1.58
N ASN A 101 17.06 -3.60 -0.89
CA ASN A 101 18.09 -4.44 -1.48
C ASN A 101 17.55 -5.75 -2.08
N GLN A 102 16.48 -6.31 -1.50
CA GLN A 102 15.83 -7.50 -2.04
C GLN A 102 15.07 -7.19 -3.34
N TYR A 103 14.49 -5.99 -3.44
CA TYR A 103 13.87 -5.50 -4.67
C TYR A 103 14.85 -5.13 -5.78
N LEU A 104 16.12 -4.85 -5.45
CA LEU A 104 17.17 -4.60 -6.44
C LEU A 104 17.65 -5.88 -7.17
N GLY A 105 17.33 -7.05 -6.61
CA GLY A 105 17.61 -8.35 -7.23
C GLY A 105 16.51 -8.79 -8.20
N GLU A 106 16.55 -10.06 -8.58
CA GLU A 106 15.46 -10.67 -9.35
C GLU A 106 14.25 -10.90 -8.44
N THR A 107 13.09 -10.38 -8.86
CA THR A 107 11.82 -10.54 -8.15
C THR A 107 10.72 -10.87 -9.15
N PRO A 108 9.64 -11.56 -8.74
CA PRO A 108 8.45 -11.74 -9.56
C PRO A 108 7.57 -10.47 -9.57
N TYR A 109 8.19 -9.28 -9.59
CA TYR A 109 7.52 -7.99 -9.67
C TYR A 109 6.62 -7.63 -8.48
N PHE A 110 6.90 -8.14 -7.26
CA PHE A 110 6.06 -7.90 -6.08
C PHE A 110 5.71 -6.43 -5.90
N GLY A 111 4.43 -6.08 -6.06
CA GLY A 111 3.89 -4.74 -5.77
C GLY A 111 4.27 -3.64 -6.76
N ALA A 112 5.07 -3.96 -7.79
CA ALA A 112 5.68 -2.97 -8.66
C ALA A 112 4.71 -2.34 -9.66
N LEU A 113 5.00 -1.10 -10.06
CA LEU A 113 4.43 -0.53 -11.27
C LEU A 113 5.05 -1.19 -12.50
N ILE A 114 4.19 -1.60 -13.43
CA ILE A 114 4.59 -2.31 -14.64
C ILE A 114 4.39 -1.40 -15.85
N GLY A 115 5.42 -1.33 -16.69
CA GLY A 115 5.39 -0.62 -17.95
C GLY A 115 6.75 -0.67 -18.66
N ARG A 116 6.85 -0.24 -19.92
CA ARG A 116 5.82 0.47 -20.70
C ARG A 116 4.62 -0.39 -21.12
N TYR A 117 4.79 -1.71 -21.21
CA TYR A 117 3.73 -2.66 -21.54
C TYR A 117 3.68 -3.83 -20.56
N GLY A 118 2.58 -3.94 -19.83
CA GLY A 118 2.29 -5.07 -18.94
C GLY A 118 1.92 -6.33 -19.70
N ASN A 119 2.36 -7.47 -19.17
CA ASN A 119 2.24 -8.80 -19.76
C ASN A 119 3.18 -9.00 -20.96
N ARG A 120 2.85 -9.91 -21.87
CA ARG A 120 3.75 -10.42 -22.90
C ARG A 120 3.52 -9.79 -24.27
N ILE A 121 4.61 -9.55 -25.00
CA ILE A 121 4.61 -9.29 -26.44
C ILE A 121 5.33 -10.46 -27.12
N ALA A 122 4.61 -11.16 -27.99
CA ALA A 122 5.09 -12.38 -28.65
C ALA A 122 6.39 -12.11 -29.42
N LYS A 123 7.41 -12.95 -29.18
CA LYS A 123 8.73 -12.87 -29.83
C LYS A 123 9.44 -11.52 -29.64
N GLY A 124 8.97 -10.69 -28.69
CA GLY A 124 9.44 -9.33 -28.47
C GLY A 124 9.33 -8.45 -29.72
N LYS A 125 8.30 -8.62 -30.55
CA LYS A 125 8.13 -7.81 -31.76
C LYS A 125 6.71 -7.32 -31.90
N PHE A 126 6.57 -6.07 -32.34
CA PHE A 126 5.29 -5.52 -32.76
C PHE A 126 5.51 -4.59 -33.95
N THR A 127 4.45 -4.35 -34.71
CA THR A 127 4.45 -3.42 -35.84
C THR A 127 3.50 -2.26 -35.51
N LEU A 128 3.98 -1.04 -35.69
CA LEU A 128 3.21 0.19 -35.50
C LEU A 128 3.48 1.10 -36.70
N ASP A 129 2.42 1.58 -37.35
CA ASP A 129 2.48 2.44 -38.54
C ASP A 129 3.44 1.90 -39.64
N GLY A 130 3.40 0.59 -39.86
CA GLY A 130 4.22 -0.09 -40.86
C GLY A 130 5.68 -0.33 -40.48
N LYS A 131 6.14 0.18 -39.33
CA LYS A 131 7.49 -0.06 -38.80
C LYS A 131 7.48 -1.17 -37.76
N THR A 132 8.41 -2.12 -37.88
CA THR A 132 8.59 -3.19 -36.90
C THR A 132 9.60 -2.78 -35.84
N TYR A 133 9.20 -2.93 -34.58
CA TYR A 133 10.04 -2.70 -33.41
C TYR A 133 10.42 -4.05 -32.79
N THR A 134 11.67 -4.15 -32.32
CA THR A 134 12.19 -5.33 -31.64
C THR A 134 12.57 -4.94 -30.22
N LEU A 135 12.05 -5.71 -29.26
CA LEU A 135 12.18 -5.54 -27.83
C LEU A 135 13.04 -6.68 -27.26
N ALA A 136 13.49 -6.52 -26.01
CA ALA A 136 14.17 -7.60 -25.29
C ALA A 136 13.26 -8.83 -25.15
N THR A 137 13.79 -10.03 -25.32
CA THR A 137 13.06 -11.30 -25.11
C THR A 137 13.40 -11.89 -23.75
N ASN A 138 13.05 -11.15 -22.70
CA ASN A 138 13.38 -11.43 -21.30
C ASN A 138 12.54 -12.56 -20.66
N ASN A 139 11.60 -13.17 -21.38
CA ASN A 139 10.81 -14.27 -20.86
C ASN A 139 10.52 -15.35 -21.91
N MET A 140 11.29 -16.44 -21.89
CA MET A 140 11.04 -17.64 -22.70
C MET A 140 10.84 -17.33 -24.20
N GLY A 141 11.68 -16.45 -24.76
CA GLY A 141 11.59 -16.02 -26.16
C GLY A 141 10.56 -14.92 -26.43
N ASN A 142 9.81 -14.47 -25.42
CA ASN A 142 8.87 -13.35 -25.49
C ASN A 142 9.40 -12.14 -24.70
N HIS A 143 8.86 -10.96 -24.99
CA HIS A 143 9.04 -9.78 -24.15
C HIS A 143 8.01 -9.78 -23.03
N LEU A 144 8.38 -9.38 -21.82
CA LEU A 144 7.54 -9.38 -20.63
C LEU A 144 7.73 -8.11 -19.80
N HIS A 145 6.61 -7.51 -19.40
CA HIS A 145 6.54 -6.45 -18.37
C HIS A 145 7.49 -5.28 -18.63
N GLY A 146 7.58 -4.83 -19.88
CA GLY A 146 8.38 -3.67 -20.26
C GLY A 146 9.86 -3.92 -20.49
N GLY A 147 10.39 -5.12 -20.19
CA GLY A 147 11.73 -5.53 -20.60
C GLY A 147 12.70 -5.76 -19.46
N MET A 148 13.99 -5.50 -19.71
CA MET A 148 15.07 -5.77 -18.75
C MET A 148 15.02 -4.79 -17.59
N GLU A 149 14.97 -3.49 -17.90
CA GLU A 149 14.80 -2.38 -16.98
C GLU A 149 13.45 -1.69 -17.18
N GLY A 150 12.35 -2.44 -17.01
CA GLY A 150 11.00 -1.90 -17.00
C GLY A 150 10.74 -0.89 -15.87
N PHE A 151 9.53 -0.34 -15.85
CA PHE A 151 9.10 0.66 -14.87
C PHE A 151 9.17 0.18 -13.39
N ASP A 152 9.26 -1.13 -13.18
CA ASP A 152 9.48 -1.77 -11.90
C ASP A 152 10.88 -1.51 -11.33
N LYS A 153 11.86 -1.11 -12.18
CA LYS A 153 13.27 -0.95 -11.80
C LYS A 153 13.79 0.48 -11.93
N VAL A 154 12.91 1.45 -12.16
CA VAL A 154 13.28 2.88 -12.24
C VAL A 154 13.04 3.59 -10.91
N ILE A 155 13.67 4.74 -10.72
CA ILE A 155 13.42 5.60 -9.56
C ILE A 155 12.50 6.72 -10.04
N TRP A 156 11.26 6.69 -9.57
CA TRP A 156 10.25 7.68 -9.85
C TRP A 156 10.54 8.98 -9.08
N GLN A 157 10.33 10.11 -9.73
CA GLN A 157 10.30 11.39 -9.05
C GLN A 157 9.01 11.46 -8.23
N ALA A 158 9.13 11.68 -6.92
CA ALA A 158 8.00 11.58 -6.01
C ALA A 158 7.68 12.92 -5.36
N SER A 159 6.40 13.20 -5.17
CA SER A 159 5.87 14.37 -4.46
C SER A 159 4.53 14.04 -3.79
N VAL A 160 4.19 14.75 -2.71
CA VAL A 160 2.87 14.66 -2.09
C VAL A 160 2.01 15.80 -2.64
N VAL A 161 0.80 15.49 -3.06
CA VAL A 161 -0.18 16.43 -3.62
C VAL A 161 -1.49 16.35 -2.84
N GLU A 162 -2.27 17.42 -2.82
CA GLU A 162 -3.67 17.37 -2.35
C GLU A 162 -4.59 17.12 -3.54
N LYS A 163 -5.48 16.13 -3.44
CA LYS A 163 -6.53 15.90 -4.43
C LYS A 163 -7.70 16.87 -4.23
N THR A 164 -8.57 16.97 -5.22
CA THR A 164 -9.75 17.86 -5.22
C THR A 164 -10.75 17.56 -4.10
N ASP A 165 -10.75 16.34 -3.57
CA ASP A 165 -11.57 15.88 -2.43
C ASP A 165 -10.88 16.09 -1.07
N GLY A 166 -9.67 16.69 -1.05
CA GLY A 166 -8.87 16.90 0.14
C GLY A 166 -8.09 15.67 0.64
N VAL A 167 -8.13 14.55 -0.08
CA VAL A 167 -7.32 13.36 0.22
C VAL A 167 -5.89 13.58 -0.28
N PRO A 168 -4.84 13.40 0.54
CA PRO A 168 -3.47 13.48 0.06
C PRO A 168 -3.15 12.31 -0.89
N GLY A 169 -2.42 12.61 -1.96
CA GLY A 169 -1.93 11.66 -2.94
C GLY A 169 -0.41 11.64 -3.02
N LEU A 170 0.18 10.46 -3.20
CA LEU A 170 1.57 10.29 -3.60
C LEU A 170 1.63 10.28 -5.12
N ARG A 171 2.17 11.36 -5.69
CA ARG A 171 2.41 11.50 -7.13
C ARG A 171 3.81 11.01 -7.47
N LEU A 172 3.88 10.05 -8.38
CA LEU A 172 5.10 9.49 -8.96
C LEU A 172 5.18 9.87 -10.44
N GLU A 173 6.33 10.36 -10.87
CA GLU A 173 6.58 10.75 -12.26
C GLU A 173 7.82 10.07 -12.83
N TYR A 174 7.73 9.66 -14.08
CA TYR A 174 8.85 9.13 -14.84
C TYR A 174 8.74 9.51 -16.31
N SER A 175 9.86 9.95 -16.89
CA SER A 175 9.99 10.25 -18.33
C SER A 175 10.80 9.13 -18.98
N SER A 176 10.09 8.19 -19.61
CA SER A 176 10.70 7.11 -20.39
C SER A 176 11.17 7.67 -21.73
N ALA A 177 12.46 7.57 -22.04
CA ALA A 177 13.02 8.16 -23.25
C ALA A 177 12.52 7.47 -24.54
N ASP A 178 12.66 8.15 -25.69
CA ASP A 178 12.47 7.50 -26.99
C ASP A 178 13.41 6.29 -27.11
N MET A 179 12.87 5.16 -27.55
CA MET A 179 13.55 3.87 -27.67
C MET A 179 14.01 3.24 -26.35
N GLU A 180 13.56 3.73 -25.19
CA GLU A 180 13.76 3.03 -23.91
C GLU A 180 13.12 1.64 -23.98
N GLU A 181 13.91 0.60 -23.65
CA GLU A 181 13.53 -0.82 -23.82
C GLU A 181 13.06 -1.21 -25.25
N GLY A 182 13.34 -0.37 -26.25
CA GLY A 182 12.96 -0.56 -27.65
C GLY A 182 11.62 0.05 -28.07
N TYR A 183 10.92 0.75 -27.18
CA TYR A 183 9.63 1.38 -27.46
C TYR A 183 9.78 2.78 -28.08
N PRO A 184 9.10 3.09 -29.20
CA PRO A 184 9.16 4.43 -29.80
C PRO A 184 8.47 5.48 -28.94
N GLY A 185 8.92 6.73 -29.08
CA GLY A 185 8.34 7.90 -28.43
C GLY A 185 8.84 8.07 -27.00
N LYS A 186 9.14 9.32 -26.63
CA LYS A 186 9.24 9.69 -25.22
C LYS A 186 7.85 9.51 -24.61
N LEU A 187 7.77 8.94 -23.41
CA LEU A 187 6.53 8.76 -22.66
C LEU A 187 6.71 9.37 -21.27
N ASP A 188 5.99 10.46 -21.01
CA ASP A 188 5.85 11.02 -19.67
C ASP A 188 4.71 10.30 -18.97
N VAL A 189 4.99 9.72 -17.79
CA VAL A 189 4.02 8.94 -17.02
C VAL A 189 3.88 9.55 -15.64
N THR A 190 2.63 9.77 -15.23
CA THR A 190 2.26 10.13 -13.86
C THR A 190 1.43 8.99 -13.26
N VAL A 191 1.77 8.58 -12.04
CA VAL A 191 0.97 7.66 -11.24
C VAL A 191 0.65 8.30 -9.90
N ILE A 192 -0.62 8.30 -9.49
CA ILE A 192 -1.05 8.85 -8.20
C ILE A 192 -1.63 7.73 -7.35
N TYR A 193 -1.02 7.49 -6.20
CA TYR A 193 -1.56 6.65 -5.14
C TYR A 193 -2.30 7.51 -4.12
N SER A 194 -3.52 7.13 -3.75
CA SER A 194 -4.26 7.78 -2.66
C SER A 194 -5.03 6.76 -1.84
N LEU A 195 -5.20 7.06 -0.55
CA LEU A 195 -5.96 6.24 0.39
C LEU A 195 -6.94 7.15 1.12
N ASN A 196 -8.24 6.90 0.95
CA ASN A 196 -9.28 7.69 1.61
C ASN A 196 -9.80 7.01 2.90
N ASN A 197 -10.74 7.67 3.58
CA ASN A 197 -11.39 7.10 4.77
C ASN A 197 -12.46 6.06 4.45
N ASP A 198 -12.82 5.83 3.19
CA ASP A 198 -13.69 4.72 2.80
C ASP A 198 -12.91 3.40 2.60
N ASN A 199 -11.64 3.36 3.02
CA ASN A 199 -10.71 2.25 2.87
C ASN A 199 -10.34 1.93 1.41
N GLU A 200 -10.41 2.92 0.53
CA GLU A 200 -10.13 2.76 -0.89
C GLU A 200 -8.70 3.19 -1.20
N LEU A 201 -7.86 2.22 -1.59
CA LEU A 201 -6.61 2.50 -2.29
C LEU A 201 -6.92 2.75 -3.77
N THR A 202 -6.67 3.97 -4.24
CA THR A 202 -6.79 4.35 -5.65
C THR A 202 -5.41 4.49 -6.29
N ILE A 203 -5.25 3.93 -7.49
CA ILE A 203 -4.06 4.07 -8.35
C ILE A 203 -4.50 4.67 -9.68
N GLU A 204 -4.19 5.94 -9.90
CA GLU A 204 -4.49 6.68 -11.13
C GLU A 204 -3.26 6.68 -12.04
N TYR A 205 -3.46 6.40 -13.32
CA TYR A 205 -2.41 6.39 -14.34
C TYR A 205 -2.72 7.44 -15.40
N GLU A 206 -1.73 8.27 -15.72
CA GLU A 206 -1.76 9.21 -16.82
C GLU A 206 -0.47 9.08 -17.62
N ALA A 207 -0.56 9.13 -18.95
CA ALA A 207 0.59 9.05 -19.81
C ALA A 207 0.42 9.92 -21.07
N GLU A 208 1.46 10.65 -21.43
CA GLU A 208 1.55 11.48 -22.63
C GLU A 208 2.79 11.10 -23.44
N THR A 209 2.68 11.09 -24.77
CA THR A 209 3.78 10.72 -25.65
C THR A 209 3.96 11.69 -26.81
N ASP A 210 5.20 11.86 -27.26
CA ASP A 210 5.54 12.71 -28.41
C ASP A 210 5.43 11.99 -29.77
N LYS A 211 5.26 10.67 -29.77
CA LYS A 211 5.12 9.82 -30.97
C LYS A 211 4.18 8.65 -30.69
N PRO A 212 3.50 8.08 -31.70
CA PRO A 212 2.74 6.85 -31.54
C PRO A 212 3.56 5.75 -30.86
N THR A 213 2.99 5.14 -29.82
CA THR A 213 3.60 4.05 -29.05
C THR A 213 2.54 3.11 -28.50
N VAL A 214 2.96 1.98 -27.95
CA VAL A 214 2.08 1.07 -27.20
C VAL A 214 2.27 1.31 -25.70
N VAL A 215 1.18 1.35 -24.95
CA VAL A 215 1.20 1.55 -23.49
C VAL A 215 0.16 0.66 -22.83
N ASN A 216 0.56 -0.03 -21.77
CA ASN A 216 -0.33 -0.86 -20.94
C ASN A 216 0.24 -0.89 -19.52
N LEU A 217 -0.27 -0.04 -18.64
CA LEU A 217 0.25 0.15 -17.28
C LEU A 217 -0.59 -0.63 -16.27
N THR A 218 0.06 -1.17 -15.24
CA THR A 218 -0.63 -1.85 -14.14
C THR A 218 0.22 -1.85 -12.87
N ASN A 219 -0.31 -2.38 -11.77
CA ASN A 219 0.40 -2.64 -10.53
C ASN A 219 0.37 -4.15 -10.25
N HIS A 220 1.51 -4.73 -9.86
CA HIS A 220 1.68 -6.16 -9.72
C HIS A 220 1.67 -6.63 -8.24
N THR A 221 0.81 -6.03 -7.42
CA THR A 221 0.62 -6.44 -6.02
C THR A 221 0.04 -7.85 -5.92
N TYR A 222 0.68 -8.68 -5.09
CA TYR A 222 0.21 -10.00 -4.74
C TYR A 222 -0.49 -9.94 -3.38
N PHE A 223 -1.75 -10.38 -3.33
CA PHE A 223 -2.55 -10.34 -2.11
C PHE A 223 -2.65 -11.71 -1.44
N ASN A 224 -2.55 -11.73 -0.12
CA ASN A 224 -2.89 -12.85 0.74
C ASN A 224 -3.70 -12.38 1.96
N LEU A 225 -5.03 -12.35 1.80
CA LEU A 225 -5.98 -11.94 2.84
C LEU A 225 -6.00 -12.81 4.11
N THR A 226 -5.19 -13.87 4.20
CA THR A 226 -5.06 -14.64 5.46
C THR A 226 -4.21 -13.94 6.52
N GLY A 227 -3.50 -12.87 6.16
CA GLY A 227 -2.53 -12.21 7.05
C GLY A 227 -1.21 -12.96 7.20
N ASN A 228 -1.07 -14.13 6.56
CA ASN A 228 0.06 -15.02 6.75
C ASN A 228 0.56 -15.58 5.41
N ALA A 229 1.68 -15.04 4.93
CA ALA A 229 2.31 -15.43 3.67
C ALA A 229 2.70 -16.92 3.57
N ARG A 230 2.74 -17.67 4.69
CA ARG A 230 3.00 -19.12 4.69
C ARG A 230 1.76 -19.96 4.38
N ARG A 231 0.56 -19.37 4.46
CA ARG A 231 -0.69 -20.03 4.10
C ARG A 231 -0.94 -19.81 2.61
N ASP A 232 -1.39 -20.86 1.94
CA ASP A 232 -1.87 -20.73 0.56
C ASP A 232 -3.17 -19.90 0.50
N ILE A 233 -3.54 -19.53 -0.72
CA ILE A 233 -4.76 -18.77 -1.01
C ILE A 233 -5.91 -19.66 -1.50
N LEU A 234 -5.80 -20.98 -1.40
CA LEU A 234 -6.80 -21.92 -1.95
C LEU A 234 -8.15 -21.82 -1.23
N GLY A 235 -8.15 -21.29 0.00
CA GLY A 235 -9.36 -20.98 0.76
C GLY A 235 -10.04 -19.67 0.39
N HIS A 236 -9.43 -18.82 -0.45
CA HIS A 236 -10.03 -17.53 -0.83
C HIS A 236 -11.23 -17.73 -1.73
N LYS A 237 -12.29 -16.97 -1.48
CA LYS A 237 -13.46 -16.93 -2.35
C LYS A 237 -13.28 -15.82 -3.37
N VAL A 238 -13.22 -16.19 -4.64
CA VAL A 238 -12.98 -15.27 -5.76
C VAL A 238 -14.25 -15.14 -6.60
N ARG A 239 -14.59 -13.91 -6.98
CA ARG A 239 -15.62 -13.59 -7.98
C ARG A 239 -15.03 -12.63 -9.00
N ILE A 240 -14.95 -13.06 -10.25
CA ILE A 240 -14.52 -12.23 -11.39
C ILE A 240 -15.75 -12.03 -12.27
N ASN A 241 -16.16 -10.79 -12.48
CA ASN A 241 -17.32 -10.47 -13.31
C ASN A 241 -16.93 -10.46 -14.80
N ALA A 242 -16.61 -11.63 -15.36
CA ALA A 242 -16.21 -11.78 -16.76
C ALA A 242 -16.84 -13.04 -17.38
N ASN A 243 -17.36 -12.90 -18.59
CA ASN A 243 -17.98 -14.00 -19.34
C ASN A 243 -16.99 -14.73 -20.25
N ARG A 244 -15.74 -14.27 -20.35
CA ARG A 244 -14.69 -14.80 -21.22
C ARG A 244 -13.31 -14.70 -20.57
N PHE A 245 -12.39 -15.52 -21.02
CA PHE A 245 -10.96 -15.46 -20.71
C PHE A 245 -10.14 -15.61 -21.99
N LEU A 246 -8.86 -15.27 -21.93
CA LEU A 246 -7.92 -15.49 -23.03
C LEU A 246 -7.13 -16.78 -22.75
N PRO A 247 -7.39 -17.89 -23.46
CA PRO A 247 -6.51 -19.06 -23.39
C PRO A 247 -5.12 -18.70 -23.95
N VAL A 248 -4.09 -19.32 -23.39
CA VAL A 248 -2.69 -19.12 -23.79
C VAL A 248 -2.15 -20.39 -24.47
N ASP A 249 -1.07 -20.25 -25.24
CA ASP A 249 -0.42 -21.31 -26.02
C ASP A 249 0.64 -22.10 -25.24
#